data_AF-A0A938T7H6-F1
#
_entry.id   AF-A0A938T7H6-F1
#
_cell.length_a   1.000
_cell.length_b   1.000
_cell.length_c   1.000
_cell.angle_alpha   90.00
_cell.angle_beta   90.00
_cell.angle_gamma   90.00
#
_symmetry.space_group_name_H-M   'P 1'
#
loop_
_entity.id
_entity.type
_entity.pdbx_description
1 polymer ?
#
loop_
_entity_poly.entity_id
_entity_poly.type
_entity_poly.pdbx_seq_one_letter_code
_entity_poly.pdbx_strand_id
1 'polypeptide(L)'
;MSEKLKILTDNTREVLRFLKSKYHFIHLSNVFFRDLQYGVTAYFESKGTKLGYADAEELAAQYVAALERVNILKRITQGSWMLVYPEFRKTPVKPAAPAKPAAAASPRPSTGAAPRQNAAGVSASLIDGELTSGGSESA
;
A
#
# COMPACT_ATOMS: atom_id res chain seq x y z
N MET A 1 9.92 26.80 6.07
CA MET A 1 10.52 25.62 5.41
C MET A 1 11.43 24.96 6.43
N SER A 2 11.07 23.77 6.90
CA SER A 2 11.84 23.06 7.93
C SER A 2 13.21 22.64 7.38
N GLU A 3 14.29 22.83 8.14
CA GLU A 3 15.66 22.51 7.73
C GLU A 3 15.81 21.02 7.37
N LYS A 4 15.12 20.16 8.12
CA LYS A 4 14.97 18.71 7.86
C LYS A 4 14.42 18.40 6.47
N LEU A 5 13.47 19.21 5.98
CA LEU A 5 12.88 19.06 4.64
C LEU A 5 13.90 19.39 3.54
N LYS A 6 14.73 20.42 3.74
CA LYS A 6 15.81 20.75 2.80
C LYS A 6 16.79 19.58 2.67
N ILE A 7 17.18 18.97 3.79
CA ILE A 7 18.07 17.80 3.78
C ILE A 7 17.45 16.64 3.00
N LEU A 8 16.17 16.34 3.22
CA LEU A 8 15.46 15.30 2.47
C LEU A 8 15.38 15.61 0.97
N THR A 9 15.10 16.86 0.61
CA THR A 9 14.93 17.28 -0.79
C THR A 9 16.26 17.24 -1.53
N ASP A 10 17.34 17.74 -0.90
CA ASP A 10 18.70 17.73 -1.44
C ASP A 10 19.23 16.29 -1.60
N ASN A 11 18.97 15.44 -0.59
CA ASN A 11 19.38 14.05 -0.58
C ASN A 11 18.28 13.10 -1.12
N THR A 12 17.36 13.60 -1.95
CA THR A 12 16.21 12.82 -2.45
C THR A 12 16.63 11.50 -3.09
N ARG A 13 17.74 11.50 -3.84
CA ARG A 13 18.27 10.29 -4.49
C ARG A 13 18.76 9.25 -3.47
N GLU A 14 19.38 9.69 -2.38
CA GLU A 14 19.84 8.82 -1.28
C GLU A 14 18.65 8.22 -0.54
N VAL A 15 17.66 9.05 -0.19
CA VAL A 15 16.42 8.62 0.47
C VAL A 15 15.66 7.60 -0.39
N LEU A 16 15.52 7.86 -1.69
CA LEU A 16 14.87 6.95 -2.61
C LEU A 16 15.62 5.62 -2.77
N ARG A 17 16.97 5.63 -2.76
CA ARG A 17 17.78 4.39 -2.75
C ARG A 17 17.60 3.61 -1.45
N PHE A 18 17.56 4.30 -0.32
CA PHE A 18 17.31 3.69 0.98
C PHE A 18 15.91 3.03 1.02
N LEU A 19 14.88 3.76 0.59
CA LEU A 19 13.52 3.25 0.43
C LEU A 19 13.46 2.06 -0.52
N LYS A 20 14.17 2.09 -1.64
CA LYS A 20 14.26 0.96 -2.58
C LYS A 20 14.84 -0.29 -1.93
N SER A 21 15.88 -0.15 -1.11
CA SER A 21 16.51 -1.26 -0.40
C SER A 21 15.57 -1.89 0.64
N LYS A 22 14.80 -1.05 1.35
CA LYS A 22 13.97 -1.49 2.48
C LYS A 22 12.54 -1.90 2.08
N TYR A 23 11.93 -1.21 1.12
CA TYR A 23 10.51 -1.35 0.75
C TYR A 23 10.29 -1.73 -0.72
N HIS A 24 11.33 -2.15 -1.44
CA HIS A 24 11.25 -2.59 -2.85
C HIS A 24 10.50 -1.59 -3.77
N PHE A 25 10.88 -0.31 -3.72
CA PHE A 25 10.36 0.70 -4.64
C PHE A 25 10.79 0.38 -6.08
N ILE A 26 9.84 -0.08 -6.89
CA ILE A 26 10.01 -0.38 -8.31
C ILE A 26 9.31 0.72 -9.13
N HIS A 27 9.84 1.00 -10.33
CA HIS A 27 9.20 1.92 -11.27
C HIS A 27 7.74 1.51 -11.55
N LEU A 28 6.82 2.47 -11.49
CA LEU A 28 5.37 2.31 -11.65
C LEU A 28 4.66 1.51 -10.54
N SER A 29 5.34 1.20 -9.45
CA SER A 29 4.68 0.63 -8.28
C SER A 29 3.91 1.69 -7.49
N ASN A 30 2.84 1.23 -6.84
CA ASN A 30 2.10 2.04 -5.88
C ASN A 30 2.92 2.22 -4.61
N VAL A 31 2.94 3.46 -4.13
CA VAL A 31 3.60 3.91 -2.91
C VAL A 31 2.54 4.49 -2.01
N PHE A 32 2.45 3.99 -0.78
CA PHE A 32 1.54 4.52 0.22
C PHE A 32 2.22 5.56 1.09
N PHE A 33 1.42 6.49 1.63
CA PHE A 33 1.90 7.52 2.54
C PHE A 33 2.66 6.93 3.74
N ARG A 34 2.15 5.82 4.26
CA ARG A 34 2.67 5.15 5.45
C ARG A 34 4.07 4.56 5.22
N ASP A 35 4.34 4.00 4.04
CA ASP A 35 5.69 3.52 3.68
C ASP A 35 6.69 4.67 3.59
N LEU A 36 6.26 5.82 3.07
CA LEU A 36 7.07 7.02 3.02
C LEU A 36 7.33 7.59 4.42
N GLN A 37 6.31 7.63 5.28
CA GLN A 37 6.44 8.04 6.66
C GLN A 37 7.47 7.17 7.40
N TYR A 38 7.34 5.84 7.36
CA TYR A 38 8.30 4.95 7.99
C TYR A 38 9.69 5.03 7.35
N GLY A 39 9.77 5.29 6.04
CA GLY A 39 11.04 5.50 5.35
C GLY A 39 11.77 6.76 5.79
N VAL A 40 11.05 7.87 5.92
CA VAL A 40 11.61 9.14 6.43
C VAL A 40 12.07 8.97 7.87
N THR A 41 11.26 8.36 8.73
CA THR A 41 11.64 8.07 10.13
C THR A 41 12.90 7.22 10.17
N ALA A 42 12.92 6.08 9.47
CA ALA A 42 14.07 5.17 9.45
C ALA A 42 15.35 5.82 8.88
N TYR A 43 15.22 6.75 7.93
CA TYR A 43 16.34 7.51 7.39
C TYR A 43 16.94 8.46 8.45
N PHE A 44 16.11 9.17 9.20
CA PHE A 44 16.59 10.02 10.30
C PHE A 44 17.13 9.21 11.48
N GLU A 45 16.52 8.06 11.80
CA GLU A 45 17.05 7.13 12.80
C GLU A 45 18.44 6.61 12.40
N SER A 46 18.66 6.32 11.12
CA SER A 46 19.99 5.96 10.59
C SER A 46 21.02 7.09 10.73
N LYS A 47 20.59 8.36 10.82
CA LYS A 47 21.46 9.51 11.09
C LYS A 47 21.53 9.88 12.58
N GLY A 48 20.97 9.04 13.46
CA GLY A 48 20.97 9.24 14.91
C GLY A 48 19.95 10.28 15.41
N THR A 49 19.03 10.73 14.56
CA THR A 49 17.98 11.70 14.94
C THR A 49 16.65 10.97 15.12
N LYS A 50 16.11 10.96 16.35
CA LYS A 50 14.77 10.44 16.59
C LYS A 50 13.73 11.48 16.18
N LEU A 51 12.81 11.08 15.31
CA LEU A 51 11.64 11.87 14.95
C LEU A 51 10.43 11.40 15.75
N GLY A 52 9.67 12.34 16.29
CA GLY A 52 8.34 12.06 16.83
C GLY A 52 7.39 11.61 15.71
N TYR A 53 6.34 10.88 16.06
CA TYR A 53 5.34 10.42 15.09
C TYR A 53 4.68 11.59 14.34
N ALA A 54 4.32 12.66 15.06
CA ALA A 54 3.73 13.86 14.49
C ALA A 54 4.70 14.59 13.55
N ASP A 55 5.95 14.79 13.96
CA ASP A 55 7.00 15.37 13.10
C ASP A 55 7.23 14.55 11.83
N ALA A 56 7.26 13.22 11.95
CA ALA A 56 7.44 12.32 10.82
C ALA A 56 6.28 12.41 9.81
N GLU A 57 5.06 12.52 10.32
CA GLU A 57 3.87 12.72 9.47
C GLU A 57 3.93 14.04 8.70
N GLU A 58 4.20 15.15 9.40
CA GLU A 58 4.34 16.46 8.76
C GLU A 58 5.47 16.50 7.72
N LEU A 59 6.62 15.91 8.06
CA LEU A 59 7.77 15.86 7.16
C LEU A 59 7.49 14.97 5.95
N ALA A 60 6.84 13.82 6.14
CA ALA A 60 6.45 12.95 5.04
C ALA A 60 5.44 13.64 4.11
N ALA A 61 4.46 14.36 4.66
CA ALA A 61 3.47 15.11 3.88
C ALA A 61 4.14 16.20 3.03
N GLN A 62 5.05 16.97 3.63
CA GLN A 62 5.82 17.98 2.91
C GLN A 62 6.75 17.37 1.86
N TYR A 63 7.35 16.21 2.16
CA TYR A 63 8.24 15.50 1.25
C TYR A 63 7.49 14.94 0.05
N VAL A 64 6.32 14.35 0.26
CA VAL A 64 5.41 13.91 -0.82
C VAL A 64 5.06 15.08 -1.73
N ALA A 65 4.65 16.22 -1.16
CA ALA A 65 4.32 17.41 -1.92
C ALA A 65 5.53 17.92 -2.75
N ALA A 66 6.76 17.78 -2.24
CA ALA A 66 7.96 18.10 -3.00
C ALA A 66 8.18 17.12 -4.17
N LEU A 67 8.03 15.81 -3.94
CA LEU A 67 8.15 14.76 -4.97
C LEU A 67 7.07 14.86 -6.06
N GLU A 68 5.86 15.28 -5.71
CA GLU A 68 4.78 15.56 -6.66
C GLU A 68 5.13 16.74 -7.57
N ARG A 69 5.71 17.82 -7.02
CA ARG A 69 6.13 19.00 -7.81
C ARG A 69 7.19 18.66 -8.85
N VAL A 70 8.11 17.75 -8.54
CA VAL A 70 9.16 17.31 -9.48
C VAL A 70 8.73 16.12 -10.35
N ASN A 71 7.44 15.74 -10.32
CA ASN A 71 6.86 14.65 -11.10
C ASN A 71 7.47 13.25 -10.83
N ILE A 72 8.10 13.05 -9.68
CA ILE A 72 8.63 11.72 -9.27
C ILE A 72 7.51 10.85 -8.70
N LEU A 73 6.57 11.45 -7.99
CA LEU A 73 5.35 10.80 -7.53
C LEU A 73 4.15 11.34 -8.29
N LYS A 74 3.37 10.44 -8.91
CA LYS A 74 2.10 10.80 -9.53
C LYS A 74 0.96 10.33 -8.65
N ARG A 75 0.15 11.25 -8.14
CA ARG A 75 -1.00 10.91 -7.30
C ARG A 75 -1.97 10.00 -8.07
N ILE A 76 -2.33 8.87 -7.44
CA ILE A 76 -3.34 7.95 -7.99
C ILE A 76 -4.65 8.13 -7.21
N THR A 77 -4.58 8.01 -5.88
CA THR A 77 -5.74 8.01 -4.98
C THR A 77 -5.42 8.77 -3.70
N GLN A 78 -6.40 8.94 -2.81
CA GLN A 78 -6.17 9.54 -1.49
C GLN A 78 -5.18 8.67 -0.67
N GLY A 79 -3.97 9.19 -0.44
CA GLY A 79 -2.91 8.49 0.32
C GLY A 79 -2.08 7.47 -0.48
N SER A 80 -2.24 7.41 -1.81
CA SER A 80 -1.48 6.52 -2.70
C SER A 80 -0.95 7.25 -3.92
N TRP A 81 0.33 7.05 -4.21
CA TRP A 81 1.05 7.64 -5.35
C TRP A 81 1.72 6.56 -6.18
N MET A 82 1.98 6.86 -7.45
CA MET A 82 2.77 6.03 -8.36
C MET A 82 4.19 6.57 -8.42
N LEU A 83 5.18 5.71 -8.22
CA LEU A 83 6.58 6.10 -8.39
C LEU A 83 6.97 6.12 -9.87
N VAL A 84 7.08 7.32 -10.43
CA VAL A 84 7.52 7.56 -11.81
C VAL A 84 9.01 7.88 -11.81
N TYR A 85 9.85 6.90 -11.44
CA TYR A 85 11.30 7.06 -11.46
C TYR A 85 11.97 6.11 -12.47
N PRO A 86 12.33 6.57 -13.68
CA PRO A 86 12.88 5.71 -14.72
C PRO A 86 14.26 5.14 -14.36
N GLU A 87 15.04 5.78 -13.48
CA GLU A 87 16.32 5.22 -13.00
C GLU A 87 16.14 3.97 -12.11
N PHE A 88 14.94 3.72 -11.60
CA PHE A 88 14.61 2.47 -10.88
C PHE A 88 14.03 1.40 -11.79
N ARG A 89 13.98 1.63 -13.10
CA ARG A 89 13.79 0.53 -14.05
C ARG A 89 14.92 -0.47 -13.79
N LYS A 90 14.55 -1.70 -13.45
CA LYS A 90 15.49 -2.81 -13.48
C LYS A 90 16.11 -2.78 -14.88
N THR A 91 17.43 -2.69 -14.99
CA THR A 91 18.10 -3.00 -16.26
C THR A 91 17.53 -4.35 -16.68
N PRO A 92 17.01 -4.50 -17.91
CA PRO A 92 16.60 -5.82 -18.37
C PRO A 92 17.85 -6.68 -18.22
N VAL A 93 17.80 -7.64 -17.29
CA VAL A 93 18.77 -8.72 -17.27
C VAL A 93 18.55 -9.36 -18.62
N LYS A 94 19.47 -9.13 -19.55
CA LYS A 94 19.50 -9.82 -20.83
C LYS A 94 19.31 -11.29 -20.47
N PRO A 95 18.17 -11.94 -20.82
CA PRO A 95 18.05 -13.36 -20.60
C PRO A 95 19.18 -13.97 -21.42
N ALA A 96 20.19 -14.50 -20.73
CA ALA A 96 21.25 -15.24 -21.37
C ALA A 96 20.62 -16.50 -21.95
N ALA A 97 20.21 -16.40 -23.21
CA ALA A 97 19.89 -17.45 -24.17
C ALA A 97 18.82 -18.51 -23.79
N PRO A 98 17.98 -18.90 -24.75
CA PRO A 98 16.86 -19.81 -24.55
C PRO A 98 17.36 -21.26 -24.45
N ALA A 99 17.16 -21.91 -23.29
CA ALA A 99 17.24 -23.36 -23.24
C ALA A 99 15.94 -23.96 -23.82
N LYS A 100 15.97 -24.21 -25.14
CA LYS A 100 15.32 -25.29 -25.89
C LYS A 100 13.79 -25.50 -25.73
N PRO A 101 13.01 -25.49 -26.83
CA PRO A 101 11.59 -25.83 -26.81
C PRO A 101 11.42 -27.36 -26.71
N ALA A 102 10.61 -27.81 -25.75
CA ALA A 102 9.97 -29.13 -25.75
C ALA A 102 8.49 -28.86 -25.45
N ALA A 103 7.67 -28.58 -26.46
CA ALA A 103 6.93 -29.57 -27.24
C ALA A 103 5.93 -30.36 -26.39
N ALA A 104 4.64 -30.08 -26.66
CA ALA A 104 3.47 -30.95 -26.59
C ALA A 104 3.06 -31.51 -25.22
N ALA A 105 1.99 -31.00 -24.61
CA ALA A 105 0.59 -31.33 -24.89
C ALA A 105 0.06 -32.46 -23.99
N SER A 106 -0.94 -32.14 -23.17
CA SER A 106 -2.19 -32.91 -23.18
C SER A 106 -3.34 -32.09 -22.57
N PRO A 107 -4.51 -32.05 -23.23
CA PRO A 107 -5.68 -31.31 -22.78
C PRO A 107 -6.51 -32.08 -21.74
N ARG A 108 -7.31 -31.29 -21.00
CA ARG A 108 -8.50 -31.56 -20.17
C ARG A 108 -9.14 -32.97 -20.22
N PRO A 109 -9.83 -33.34 -19.13
CA PRO A 109 -11.29 -33.24 -19.26
C PRO A 109 -11.96 -32.52 -18.09
N SER A 110 -12.93 -31.69 -18.49
CA SER A 110 -14.00 -31.18 -17.65
C SER A 110 -14.91 -32.35 -17.21
N THR A 111 -15.32 -32.38 -15.96
CA THR A 111 -16.52 -33.07 -15.47
C THR A 111 -17.02 -32.16 -14.34
N GLY A 112 -18.10 -31.40 -14.44
CA GLY A 112 -19.41 -31.75 -14.96
C GLY A 112 -20.26 -32.28 -13.80
N ALA A 113 -20.88 -31.38 -13.01
CA ALA A 113 -22.15 -31.57 -12.30
C ALA A 113 -22.39 -30.46 -11.24
N ALA A 114 -23.20 -29.47 -11.57
CA ALA A 114 -24.27 -29.03 -10.66
C ALA A 114 -25.49 -29.97 -10.91
N PRO A 115 -26.57 -30.01 -10.11
CA PRO A 115 -26.95 -29.17 -8.96
C PRO A 115 -27.47 -29.99 -7.75
N ARG A 116 -27.84 -29.34 -6.62
CA ARG A 116 -29.15 -29.52 -5.96
C ARG A 116 -29.33 -28.68 -4.70
N GLN A 117 -30.55 -28.17 -4.58
CA GLN A 117 -31.16 -27.42 -3.49
C GLN A 117 -31.72 -28.38 -2.41
N ASN A 118 -31.77 -27.92 -1.16
CA ASN A 118 -32.81 -28.10 -0.10
C ASN A 118 -32.10 -28.07 1.28
N ALA A 119 -32.46 -27.24 2.27
CA ALA A 119 -33.73 -26.97 2.96
C ALA A 119 -33.64 -27.47 4.41
N ALA A 120 -34.33 -26.75 5.29
CA ALA A 120 -34.68 -27.09 6.67
C ALA A 120 -33.57 -26.99 7.73
N GLY A 121 -33.74 -26.01 8.61
CA GLY A 121 -32.97 -25.85 9.85
C GLY A 121 -33.56 -24.74 10.71
N VAL A 122 -34.87 -24.82 10.98
CA VAL A 122 -35.49 -24.11 12.10
C VAL A 122 -34.79 -24.53 13.37
N SER A 123 -34.32 -23.57 14.16
CA SER A 123 -34.21 -23.74 15.61
C SER A 123 -34.50 -22.40 16.26
N ALA A 124 -35.69 -22.37 16.85
CA ALA A 124 -36.18 -21.35 17.75
C ALA A 124 -35.39 -21.39 19.08
N SER A 125 -35.14 -20.22 19.64
CA SER A 125 -34.85 -19.99 21.07
C SER A 125 -35.28 -18.54 21.31
N LEU A 126 -36.54 -18.30 21.67
CA LEU A 126 -37.06 -18.29 23.03
C LEU A 126 -36.21 -17.42 23.98
N ILE A 127 -36.54 -16.13 24.07
CA ILE A 127 -36.62 -15.46 25.36
C ILE A 127 -37.91 -14.61 25.39
N ASP A 128 -38.80 -15.03 26.28
CA ASP A 128 -39.94 -14.30 26.82
C ASP A 128 -39.43 -13.42 27.99
N GLY A 129 -40.07 -12.28 28.23
CA GLY A 129 -39.69 -11.34 29.31
C GLY A 129 -39.99 -9.89 28.91
N GLU A 130 -41.24 -9.43 28.89
CA GLU A 130 -42.07 -8.99 30.02
C GLU A 130 -41.90 -7.49 30.35
N LEU A 131 -43.07 -6.82 30.41
CA LEU A 131 -43.45 -5.61 31.16
C LEU A 131 -42.77 -4.24 30.92
N THR A 132 -43.65 -3.32 30.50
CA THR A 132 -44.19 -2.17 31.26
C THR A 132 -43.64 -0.76 31.08
N SER A 133 -44.62 0.16 30.99
CA SER A 133 -44.63 1.60 31.25
C SER A 133 -43.72 2.46 30.35
N GLY A 134 -44.23 3.47 29.64
CA GLY A 134 -45.25 4.44 30.01
C GLY A 134 -44.59 5.81 29.97
N GLY A 135 -45.16 6.79 29.27
CA GLY A 135 -44.61 8.16 29.26
C GLY A 135 -44.95 8.98 28.02
N SER A 136 -46.03 9.73 28.15
CA SER A 136 -46.50 10.85 27.33
C SER A 136 -45.54 12.05 27.24
N GLU A 137 -45.56 12.75 26.09
CA GLU A 137 -45.41 14.22 25.84
C GLU A 137 -44.96 14.40 24.37
N SER A 138 -45.32 15.40 23.57
CA SER A 138 -46.32 16.48 23.54
C SER A 138 -46.19 17.11 22.14
N ALA A 139 -47.30 17.32 21.44
CA ALA A 139 -47.54 18.41 20.48
C ALA A 139 -49.00 18.37 20.02
#